data_AF-A0A7Y8LL23-F1
#
_entry.id   AF-A0A7Y8LL23-F1
#
_cell.length_a   1.000
_cell.length_b   1.000
_cell.length_c   1.000
_cell.angle_alpha   90.00
_cell.angle_beta   90.00
_cell.angle_gamma   90.00
#
_symmetry.space_group_name_H-M   'P 1'
#
loop_
_entity.id
_entity.type
_entity.pdbx_description
1 polymer ?
#
loop_
_entity_poly.entity_id
_entity_poly.type
_entity_poly.pdbx_seq_one_letter_code
_entity_poly.pdbx_strand_id
1 'polypeptide(L)'
;MTAPNLDFICAEYGQRIGDDRAVEEALLNKAIGVLQENGVYALMLYLSSRGSTERDGAERIRDALVDLWYDQRLGICTGQRRDHFVTAQEFAQNLDKLLLVKNLCEQTLIYGRYHAKARG
;
A
#
# COMPACT_ATOMS: atom_id res chain seq x y z
N MET A 1 19.09 17.09 9.95
CA MET A 1 18.36 15.81 9.83
C MET A 1 18.57 15.29 8.42
N THR A 2 19.04 14.06 8.26
CA THR A 2 19.11 13.40 6.95
C THR A 2 17.69 13.04 6.50
N ALA A 3 17.36 13.30 5.23
CA ALA A 3 16.07 12.90 4.68
C ALA A 3 15.88 11.38 4.81
N PRO A 4 14.66 10.91 5.09
CA PRO A 4 14.38 9.48 5.20
C PRO A 4 14.59 8.77 3.86
N ASN A 5 15.16 7.56 3.89
CA ASN A 5 15.28 6.73 2.70
C ASN A 5 13.91 6.10 2.40
N LEU A 6 13.20 6.71 1.44
CA LEU A 6 11.86 6.29 1.04
C LEU A 6 11.83 4.83 0.56
N ASP A 7 12.86 4.40 -0.17
CA ASP A 7 12.92 3.04 -0.72
C ASP A 7 13.04 2.00 0.40
N PHE A 8 13.84 2.29 1.44
CA PHE A 8 13.96 1.41 2.60
C PHE A 8 12.65 1.31 3.38
N ILE A 9 11.90 2.41 3.51
CA ILE A 9 10.57 2.39 4.15
C ILE A 9 9.62 1.52 3.31
N CYS A 10 9.60 1.68 1.98
CA CYS A 10 8.81 0.82 1.10
C CYS A 10 9.19 -0.66 1.24
N ALA A 11 10.49 -0.98 1.37
CA ALA A 11 10.96 -2.34 1.58
C ALA A 11 10.49 -2.92 2.93
N GLU A 12 10.53 -2.13 4.01
CA GLU A 12 10.05 -2.54 5.34
C GLU A 12 8.56 -2.91 5.32
N TYR A 13 7.72 -2.06 4.71
CA TYR A 13 6.29 -2.34 4.56
C TYR A 13 6.03 -3.46 3.55
N GLY A 14 6.82 -3.54 2.48
CA GLY A 14 6.75 -4.62 1.50
C GLY A 14 7.03 -5.97 2.15
N GLN A 15 8.07 -6.07 2.98
CA GLN A 15 8.36 -7.26 3.76
C GLN A 15 7.19 -7.66 4.66
N ARG A 16 6.63 -6.71 5.42
CA ARG A 16 5.45 -6.97 6.28
C ARG A 16 4.28 -7.59 5.49
N ILE A 17 4.06 -7.12 4.26
CA ILE A 17 3.02 -7.64 3.37
C ILE A 17 3.39 -9.03 2.85
N GLY A 18 4.60 -9.21 2.31
CA GLY A 18 5.00 -10.44 1.63
C GLY A 18 5.30 -11.61 2.57
N ASP A 19 5.63 -11.35 3.83
CA ASP A 19 5.85 -12.39 4.83
C ASP A 19 4.52 -12.95 5.41
N ASP A 20 3.39 -12.24 5.25
CA ASP A 20 2.08 -12.68 5.73
C ASP A 20 1.47 -13.78 4.83
N ARG A 21 1.22 -14.97 5.41
CA ARG A 21 0.74 -16.15 4.68
C ARG A 21 -0.65 -15.99 4.05
N ALA A 22 -1.46 -15.03 4.49
CA ALA A 22 -2.73 -14.73 3.84
C ALA A 22 -2.56 -13.96 2.52
N VAL A 23 -1.37 -13.36 2.31
CA VAL A 23 -1.07 -12.57 1.11
C VAL A 23 -0.40 -13.45 0.06
N GLU A 24 -1.12 -13.68 -1.04
CA GLU A 24 -0.65 -14.43 -2.20
C GLU A 24 -0.02 -13.52 -3.27
N GLU A 25 0.97 -14.02 -4.01
CA GLU A 25 1.64 -13.27 -5.10
C GLU A 25 0.62 -12.78 -6.15
N ALA A 26 -0.37 -13.61 -6.47
CA ALA A 26 -1.41 -13.28 -7.44
C ALA A 26 -2.28 -12.08 -7.00
N LEU A 27 -2.54 -11.93 -5.71
CA LEU A 27 -3.29 -10.79 -5.18
C LEU A 27 -2.48 -9.50 -5.30
N LEU A 28 -1.17 -9.56 -5.02
CA LEU A 28 -0.26 -8.43 -5.18
C LEU A 28 -0.13 -7.98 -6.64
N ASN A 29 -0.03 -8.91 -7.58
CA ASN A 29 0.00 -8.60 -9.00
C ASN A 29 -1.27 -7.86 -9.46
N LYS A 30 -2.44 -8.30 -9.02
CA LYS A 30 -3.71 -7.62 -9.31
C LYS A 30 -3.77 -6.23 -8.66
N ALA A 31 -3.35 -6.10 -7.40
CA ALA A 31 -3.31 -4.83 -6.68
C ALA A 31 -2.40 -3.81 -7.38
N ILE A 32 -1.20 -4.22 -7.80
CA ILE A 32 -0.27 -3.37 -8.57
C ILE A 32 -0.92 -2.91 -9.88
N GLY A 33 -1.56 -3.82 -10.62
CA GLY A 33 -2.25 -3.48 -11.86
C GLY A 33 -3.36 -2.43 -11.65
N VAL A 34 -4.21 -2.62 -10.64
CA VAL A 34 -5.26 -1.63 -10.30
C VAL A 34 -4.65 -0.27 -9.93
N LEU A 35 -3.58 -0.26 -9.13
CA LEU A 35 -2.91 0.99 -8.75
C LEU A 35 -2.32 1.73 -9.96
N GLN A 36 -1.69 1.00 -10.89
CA GLN A 36 -1.06 1.57 -12.07
C GLN A 36 -2.09 2.16 -13.04
N GLU A 37 -3.17 1.43 -13.30
CA GLU A 37 -4.19 1.80 -14.29
C GLU A 37 -5.25 2.76 -13.74
N ASN A 38 -5.60 2.66 -12.45
CA ASN A 38 -6.77 3.34 -11.89
C ASN A 38 -6.47 4.16 -10.63
N GLY A 39 -5.26 4.06 -10.07
CA GLY A 39 -4.81 4.91 -8.97
C GLY A 39 -5.21 4.44 -7.56
N VAL A 40 -4.87 5.28 -6.58
CA VAL A 40 -4.90 4.94 -5.14
C VAL A 40 -6.31 4.65 -4.63
N TYR A 41 -7.31 5.44 -5.05
CA TYR A 41 -8.69 5.23 -4.62
C TYR A 41 -9.24 3.90 -5.14
N ALA A 42 -8.99 3.58 -6.42
CA ALA A 42 -9.39 2.32 -7.02
C ALA A 42 -8.71 1.12 -6.35
N LEU A 43 -7.43 1.25 -5.96
CA LEU A 43 -6.73 0.23 -5.18
C LEU A 43 -7.43 -0.04 -3.84
N MET A 44 -7.82 0.99 -3.09
CA MET A 44 -8.54 0.81 -1.82
C MET A 44 -9.89 0.13 -2.00
N LEU A 45 -10.63 0.49 -3.05
CA LEU A 45 -11.89 -0.14 -3.38
C LEU A 45 -11.69 -1.61 -3.77
N TYR A 46 -10.70 -1.90 -4.61
CA TYR A 46 -10.34 -3.25 -5.02
C TYR A 46 -10.04 -4.15 -3.81
N LEU A 47 -9.15 -3.71 -2.91
CA LEU A 47 -8.80 -4.46 -1.70
C LEU A 47 -10.01 -4.65 -0.77
N SER A 48 -10.84 -3.62 -0.60
CA SER A 48 -12.04 -3.69 0.24
C SER A 48 -13.16 -4.56 -0.35
N SER A 49 -13.12 -4.84 -1.65
CA SER A 49 -14.13 -5.64 -2.37
C SER A 49 -13.81 -7.13 -2.45
N ARG A 50 -12.65 -7.58 -1.94
CA ARG A 50 -12.24 -8.98 -2.08
C ARG A 50 -13.19 -9.91 -1.32
N GLY A 51 -13.56 -11.00 -1.99
CA GLY A 51 -14.41 -12.05 -1.44
C GLY A 51 -13.69 -12.90 -0.39
N SER A 52 -14.41 -13.82 0.24
CA SER A 52 -13.93 -14.62 1.38
C SER A 52 -12.58 -15.31 1.17
N THR A 53 -12.24 -15.71 -0.05
CA THR A 53 -10.97 -16.39 -0.36
C THR A 53 -9.75 -15.48 -0.25
N GLU A 54 -9.87 -14.20 -0.63
CA GLU A 54 -8.74 -13.26 -0.67
C GLU A 54 -8.90 -12.13 0.36
N ARG A 55 -9.96 -12.16 1.19
CA ARG A 55 -10.31 -11.10 2.14
C ARG A 55 -9.16 -10.81 3.09
N ASP A 56 -8.67 -11.83 3.79
CA ASP A 56 -7.64 -11.65 4.82
C ASP A 56 -6.36 -11.05 4.21
N GLY A 57 -5.89 -11.58 3.07
CA GLY A 57 -4.74 -11.02 2.36
C GLY A 57 -4.96 -9.58 1.89
N ALA A 58 -6.16 -9.25 1.42
CA ALA A 58 -6.48 -7.91 0.96
C ALA A 58 -6.55 -6.90 2.11
N GLU A 59 -7.08 -7.32 3.26
CA GLU A 59 -7.07 -6.52 4.49
C GLU A 59 -5.64 -6.27 4.97
N ARG A 60 -4.76 -7.28 4.94
CA ARG A 60 -3.34 -7.13 5.29
C ARG A 60 -2.63 -6.13 4.39
N ILE A 61 -2.81 -6.23 3.07
CA ILE A 61 -2.24 -5.27 2.12
C ILE A 61 -2.78 -3.86 2.41
N ARG A 62 -4.11 -3.71 2.53
CA ARG A 62 -4.74 -2.41 2.80
C ARG A 62 -4.19 -1.79 4.07
N ASP A 63 -4.17 -2.54 5.17
CA ASP A 63 -3.77 -2.01 6.47
C ASP A 63 -2.29 -1.62 6.47
N ALA A 64 -1.42 -2.40 5.83
CA ALA A 64 -0.02 -2.03 5.66
C ALA A 64 0.17 -0.75 4.84
N LEU A 65 -0.59 -0.57 3.75
CA LEU A 65 -0.53 0.65 2.94
C LEU A 65 -1.08 1.87 3.68
N VAL A 66 -2.15 1.70 4.48
CA VAL A 66 -2.66 2.79 5.31
C VAL A 66 -1.64 3.13 6.40
N ASP A 67 -1.05 2.13 7.06
CA ASP A 67 0.02 2.35 8.04
C ASP A 67 1.23 3.05 7.40
N LEU A 68 1.55 2.78 6.12
CA LEU A 68 2.58 3.49 5.36
C LEU A 68 2.22 4.96 5.22
N TRP A 69 0.97 5.32 4.90
CA TRP A 69 0.57 6.73 4.75
C TRP A 69 0.71 7.55 6.04
N TYR A 70 0.53 6.89 7.19
CA TYR A 70 0.66 7.50 8.52
C TYR A 70 2.05 7.32 9.13
N ASP A 71 3.02 6.80 8.37
CA ASP A 71 4.41 6.74 8.81
C ASP A 71 4.96 8.17 8.98
N GLN A 72 5.34 8.51 10.21
CA GLN A 72 5.84 9.84 10.56
C GLN A 72 7.11 10.22 9.81
N ARG A 73 7.90 9.22 9.36
CA ARG A 73 9.09 9.42 8.53
C ARG A 73 8.72 10.02 7.17
N LEU A 74 7.52 9.74 6.64
CA LEU A 74 7.10 10.19 5.32
C LEU A 74 6.41 11.56 5.33
N GLY A 75 5.81 11.96 6.45
CA GLY A 75 5.11 13.25 6.58
C GLY A 75 3.89 13.41 5.65
N ILE A 76 3.32 12.30 5.15
CA ILE A 76 2.18 12.32 4.21
C ILE A 76 0.88 12.59 4.97
N CYS A 77 0.58 11.76 5.96
CA CYS A 77 -0.53 11.96 6.87
C CYS A 77 0.01 12.26 8.27
N THR A 78 -0.68 13.14 8.98
CA THR A 78 -0.36 13.52 10.36
C THR A 78 -1.57 13.27 11.24
N GLY A 79 -1.32 13.02 12.53
CA GLY A 79 -2.38 12.71 13.48
C GLY A 79 -2.85 11.25 13.43
N GLN A 80 -4.08 11.02 13.87
CA GLN A 80 -4.64 9.67 14.00
C GLN A 80 -5.09 9.10 12.65
N ARG A 81 -5.00 7.77 12.53
CA ARG A 81 -5.52 7.03 11.37
C ARG A 81 -7.00 7.33 11.18
N ARG A 82 -7.36 7.78 9.97
CA ARG A 82 -8.73 8.00 9.52
C ARG A 82 -9.17 6.89 8.56
N ASP A 83 -10.43 6.95 8.16
CA ASP A 83 -10.95 6.12 7.07
C ASP A 83 -10.08 6.25 5.82
N HIS A 84 -9.78 5.10 5.20
CA HIS A 84 -8.84 5.02 4.08
C HIS A 84 -9.45 5.56 2.78
N PHE A 85 -10.78 5.56 2.62
CA PHE A 85 -11.42 6.20 1.47
C PHE A 85 -11.37 7.72 1.58
N VAL A 86 -11.67 8.27 2.76
CA VAL A 86 -11.54 9.71 3.03
C VAL A 86 -10.09 10.16 2.81
N THR A 87 -9.13 9.41 3.34
CA THR A 87 -7.70 9.72 3.18
C THR A 87 -7.27 9.67 1.70
N ALA A 88 -7.73 8.67 0.94
CA ALA A 88 -7.44 8.57 -0.50
C ALA A 88 -8.07 9.71 -1.33
N GLN A 89 -9.27 10.18 -0.97
CA GLN A 89 -9.91 11.33 -1.60
C GLN A 89 -9.13 12.63 -1.38
N GLU A 90 -8.59 12.83 -0.18
CA GLU A 90 -7.75 14.00 0.11
C GLU A 90 -6.45 14.02 -0.68
N PHE A 91 -5.85 12.86 -0.95
CA PHE A 91 -4.69 12.81 -1.85
C PHE A 91 -5.04 13.35 -3.24
N ALA A 92 -6.23 13.06 -3.76
CA ALA A 92 -6.67 13.56 -5.06
C ALA A 92 -6.82 15.10 -5.13
N GLN A 93 -6.88 15.79 -3.99
CA GLN A 93 -6.93 17.26 -3.93
C GLN A 93 -5.54 17.90 -4.07
N ASN A 94 -4.46 17.13 -4.02
CA ASN A 94 -3.10 17.61 -4.17
C ASN A 94 -2.29 16.65 -5.07
N LEU A 95 -1.96 17.09 -6.29
CA LEU A 95 -1.31 16.26 -7.29
C LEU A 95 0.03 15.68 -6.83
N ASP A 96 0.89 16.49 -6.21
CA ASP A 96 2.20 16.03 -5.74
C ASP A 96 2.06 14.95 -4.67
N LYS A 97 1.10 15.13 -3.76
CA LYS A 97 0.78 14.15 -2.72
C LYS A 97 0.22 12.86 -3.33
N LEU A 98 -0.68 12.97 -4.31
CA LEU A 98 -1.23 11.82 -5.03
C LEU A 98 -0.13 11.01 -5.73
N LEU A 99 0.76 11.69 -6.45
CA LEU A 99 1.86 11.05 -7.17
C LEU A 99 2.86 10.39 -6.21
N LEU A 100 3.19 11.07 -5.10
CA LEU A 100 4.06 10.51 -4.07
C LEU A 100 3.45 9.24 -3.46
N VAL A 101 2.18 9.29 -3.04
CA VAL A 101 1.49 8.13 -2.45
C VAL A 101 1.40 6.99 -3.47
N LYS A 102 1.07 7.28 -4.73
CA LYS A 102 1.03 6.26 -5.78
C LYS A 102 2.38 5.56 -5.90
N ASN A 103 3.48 6.32 -5.99
CA ASN A 103 4.83 5.76 -6.13
C ASN A 103 5.25 4.92 -4.92
N LEU A 104 4.94 5.38 -3.70
CA LEU A 104 5.27 4.65 -2.47
C LEU A 104 4.47 3.36 -2.35
N CYS A 105 3.16 3.39 -2.63
CA CYS A 105 2.33 2.18 -2.67
C CYS A 105 2.84 1.20 -3.74
N GLU A 106 3.17 1.69 -4.93
CA GLU A 106 3.67 0.86 -6.02
C GLU A 106 4.98 0.15 -5.64
N GLN A 107 5.94 0.89 -5.11
CA GLN A 107 7.22 0.33 -4.68
C GLN A 107 7.07 -0.64 -3.50
N THR A 108 6.19 -0.31 -2.54
CA THR A 108 5.88 -1.19 -1.40
C THR A 108 5.26 -2.52 -1.87
N LEU A 109 4.31 -2.47 -2.80
CA LEU A 109 3.68 -3.67 -3.36
C LEU A 109 4.66 -4.49 -4.20
N ILE A 110 5.58 -3.85 -4.93
CA ILE A 110 6.66 -4.53 -5.65
C ILE A 110 7.57 -5.31 -4.69
N TYR A 111 8.03 -4.68 -3.60
CA TYR A 111 8.79 -5.37 -2.56
C TYR A 111 7.98 -6.50 -1.94
N GLY A 112 6.71 -6.26 -1.61
CA GLY A 112 5.81 -7.28 -1.08
C GLY A 112 5.66 -8.48 -2.01
N ARG A 113 5.59 -8.26 -3.32
CA ARG A 113 5.56 -9.35 -4.31
C ARG A 113 6.84 -10.17 -4.29
N TYR A 114 8.00 -9.53 -4.21
CA TYR A 114 9.27 -10.25 -4.14
C TYR A 114 9.44 -11.03 -2.83
N HIS A 115 8.97 -10.49 -1.69
CA HIS A 115 8.93 -11.21 -0.42
C HIS A 115 7.98 -12.41 -0.46
N ALA A 116 6.77 -12.23 -0.97
CA ALA A 116 5.80 -13.33 -1.14
C ALA A 116 6.38 -14.44 -2.04
N LYS A 117 7.05 -14.06 -3.13
CA LYS A 117 7.71 -15.01 -4.03
C LYS A 117 8.90 -15.73 -3.39
N ALA A 118 9.68 -15.04 -2.55
CA ALA A 118 10.81 -15.63 -1.85
C ALA A 118 10.38 -16.64 -0.76
N ARG A 119 9.14 -16.53 -0.27
CA ARG A 119 8.56 -17.46 0.72
C ARG A 119 8.26 -18.85 0.15
N GLY A 120 7.95 -18.96 -1.14
CA GLY A 120 7.62 -20.22 -1.83
C GLY A 120 6.12 -20.40 -2.03
#